data_AF-A0A6H0Y0L1-F1
#
_entry.id   AF-A0A6H0Y0L1-F1
#
_cell.length_a   1.000
_cell.length_b   1.000
_cell.length_c   1.000
_cell.angle_alpha   90.00
_cell.angle_beta   90.00
_cell.angle_gamma   90.00
#
_symmetry.space_group_name_H-M   'P 1'
#
loop_
_entity.id
_entity.type
_entity.pdbx_description
1 polymer ?
#
loop_
_entity_poly.entity_id
_entity_poly.type
_entity_poly.pdbx_seq_one_letter_code
_entity_poly.pdbx_strand_id
1 'polypeptide(L)'
;MLGAGAVMCIGGPALVWYVTPTEEQLLARYNPELRKRALESRQERQEDFDKFVNKLKNYSKSEKPIWSVWEEEGERTRAKAAQAARDAKHAADTAANTRRDEIRGSIK
;
A
#
# COMPACT_ATOMS: atom_id res chain seq x y z
N MET A 1 -27.88 38.63 -5.47
CA MET A 1 -27.84 37.18 -5.21
C MET A 1 -26.53 36.49 -5.63
N LEU A 2 -25.78 36.98 -6.63
CA LEU A 2 -24.48 36.39 -7.01
C LEU A 2 -23.38 36.48 -5.92
N GLY A 3 -23.34 37.55 -5.12
CA GLY A 3 -22.34 37.72 -4.06
C GLY A 3 -22.45 36.72 -2.90
N ALA A 4 -23.67 36.37 -2.48
CA ALA A 4 -23.89 35.41 -1.41
C ALA A 4 -23.53 33.97 -1.81
N GLY A 5 -23.81 33.59 -3.07
CA GLY A 5 -23.41 32.28 -3.62
C GLY A 5 -21.90 32.13 -3.73
N ALA A 6 -21.19 33.16 -4.20
CA ALA A 6 -19.73 33.16 -4.28
C ALA A 6 -19.07 33.05 -2.88
N VAL A 7 -19.63 33.71 -1.87
CA VAL A 7 -19.16 33.61 -0.48
C VAL A 7 -19.36 32.20 0.09
N MET A 8 -20.44 31.49 -0.22
CA MET A 8 -20.55 30.08 0.20
C MET A 8 -19.57 29.17 -0.55
N CYS A 9 -19.46 29.31 -1.87
CA CYS A 9 -18.61 28.44 -2.69
C CYS A 9 -17.11 28.62 -2.42
N ILE A 10 -16.67 29.84 -2.07
CA ILE A 10 -15.26 30.15 -1.82
C ILE A 10 -14.98 30.23 -0.31
N GLY A 11 -15.88 30.85 0.45
CA GLY A 11 -15.73 31.02 1.89
C GLY A 11 -15.84 29.71 2.67
N GLY A 12 -16.61 28.73 2.18
CA GLY A 12 -16.64 27.39 2.77
C GLY A 12 -15.27 26.70 2.73
N PRO A 13 -14.69 26.46 1.54
CA PRO A 13 -13.34 25.90 1.42
C PRO A 13 -12.26 26.75 2.12
N ALA A 14 -12.34 28.09 2.03
CA ALA A 14 -11.38 28.97 2.68
C ALA A 14 -11.41 28.87 4.21
N LEU A 15 -12.61 28.75 4.80
CA LEU A 15 -12.76 28.54 6.25
C LEU A 15 -12.19 27.18 6.67
N VAL A 16 -12.43 26.13 5.88
CA VAL A 16 -11.86 24.80 6.14
C VAL A 16 -10.33 24.87 6.11
N TRP A 17 -9.74 25.49 5.09
CA TRP A 17 -8.27 25.66 5.02
C TRP A 17 -7.71 26.49 6.16
N TYR A 18 -8.46 27.49 6.64
CA TYR A 18 -8.03 28.32 7.77
C TYR A 18 -8.03 27.57 9.10
N VAL A 19 -9.02 26.71 9.34
CA VAL A 19 -9.17 25.98 10.61
C VAL A 19 -8.38 24.67 10.64
N THR A 20 -8.13 24.07 9.47
CA THR A 20 -7.42 22.79 9.40
C THR A 20 -5.94 23.00 9.75
N PRO A 21 -5.43 22.38 10.84
CA PRO A 21 -4.04 22.54 11.24
C PRO A 21 -3.09 21.92 10.22
N THR A 22 -1.91 22.53 10.06
CA THR A 22 -0.85 21.99 9.19
C THR A 22 -0.20 20.74 9.81
N GLU A 23 0.46 19.92 8.99
CA GLU A 23 1.11 18.69 9.46
C GLU A 23 2.11 18.93 10.60
N GLU A 24 2.84 20.04 10.56
CA GLU A 24 3.81 20.41 11.58
C GLU A 24 3.14 20.77 12.93
N GLN A 25 2.01 21.46 12.89
CA GLN A 25 1.22 21.74 14.09
C GLN A 25 0.60 20.46 14.66
N LEU A 26 0.23 19.51 13.80
CA LEU A 26 -0.25 18.19 14.20
C LEU A 26 0.87 17.37 14.87
N LEU A 27 2.06 17.36 14.28
CA LEU A 27 3.28 16.72 14.81
C LEU A 27 3.73 17.29 16.16
N ALA A 28 3.56 18.60 16.36
CA ALA A 28 3.85 19.26 17.63
C ALA A 28 2.94 18.77 18.77
N ARG A 29 1.69 18.40 18.46
CA ARG A 29 0.74 17.84 19.43
C ARG A 29 0.93 16.34 19.68
N TYR A 30 1.76 15.65 18.89
CA TYR A 30 2.04 14.23 19.09
C TYR A 30 2.98 13.98 20.28
N ASN A 31 2.74 12.86 20.95
CA ASN A 31 3.63 12.27 21.95
C ASN A 31 5.03 12.02 21.32
N PRO A 32 6.17 12.28 22.00
CA PRO A 32 7.53 12.08 21.49
C PRO A 32 7.77 10.82 20.65
N GLU A 33 7.24 9.65 21.07
CA GLU A 33 7.43 8.40 20.32
C GLU A 33 6.72 8.41 18.95
N LEU A 34 5.49 8.94 18.89
CA LEU A 34 4.72 9.05 17.66
C LEU A 34 5.35 10.07 16.71
N ARG A 35 5.95 11.13 17.26
CA ARG A 35 6.69 12.13 16.46
C ARG A 35 7.90 11.49 15.76
N LYS A 36 8.67 10.68 16.49
CA LYS A 36 9.83 9.96 15.94
C LYS A 36 9.40 8.99 14.83
N ARG A 37 8.35 8.19 15.08
CA ARG A 37 7.80 7.27 14.08
C ARG A 37 7.24 8.00 12.86
N ALA A 38 6.61 9.15 13.04
CA ALA A 38 6.08 9.95 11.94
C ALA A 38 7.19 10.57 11.07
N LEU A 39 8.33 10.94 11.68
CA LEU A 39 9.53 11.41 10.98
C LEU A 39 10.19 10.28 10.16
N GLU A 40 10.35 9.11 10.77
CA GLU A 40 10.94 7.93 10.11
C GLU A 40 10.07 7.40 8.97
N SER A 41 8.74 7.34 9.17
CA SER A 41 7.78 6.86 8.15
C SER A 41 7.38 7.90 7.12
N ARG A 42 7.94 9.13 7.16
CA ARG A 42 7.52 10.19 6.24
C ARG A 42 7.82 9.83 4.78
N GLN A 43 9.02 9.31 4.54
CA GLN A 43 9.43 8.88 3.21
C GLN A 43 8.60 7.68 2.72
N GLU A 44 8.42 6.67 3.56
CA GLU A 44 7.57 5.51 3.27
C GLU A 44 6.15 5.93 2.91
N ARG A 45 5.56 6.88 3.66
CA ARG A 45 4.21 7.39 3.39
C ARG A 45 4.13 8.15 2.07
N GLN A 46 5.17 8.90 1.70
CA GLN A 46 5.23 9.59 0.43
C GLN A 46 5.32 8.59 -0.73
N GLU A 47 6.19 7.59 -0.60
CA GLU A 47 6.34 6.52 -1.59
C GLU A 47 5.06 5.71 -1.75
N ASP A 48 4.38 5.40 -0.65
CA ASP A 48 3.12 4.64 -0.68
C ASP A 48 1.98 5.46 -1.28
N PHE A 49 1.96 6.77 -1.02
CA PHE A 49 1.03 7.68 -1.68
C PHE A 49 1.28 7.73 -3.19
N ASP A 50 2.53 7.86 -3.62
CA ASP A 50 2.89 7.87 -5.05
C ASP A 50 2.54 6.54 -5.72
N LYS A 51 2.82 5.41 -5.06
CA LYS A 51 2.41 4.07 -5.53
C LYS A 51 0.89 3.96 -5.66
N PHE A 52 0.14 4.46 -4.67
CA PHE A 52 -1.32 4.44 -4.67
C PHE A 52 -1.89 5.27 -5.83
N VAL A 53 -1.42 6.52 -6.01
CA VAL A 53 -1.86 7.38 -7.11
C VAL A 53 -1.51 6.76 -8.45
N ASN A 54 -0.34 6.14 -8.60
CA ASN A 54 0.05 5.45 -9.83
C ASN A 54 -0.85 4.24 -10.12
N LYS A 55 -1.21 3.43 -9.12
CA LYS A 55 -2.20 2.35 -9.28
C LYS A 55 -3.56 2.90 -9.71
N LEU A 56 -4.04 3.97 -9.08
CA LEU A 56 -5.31 4.58 -9.43
C LEU A 56 -5.31 5.12 -10.86
N LYS A 57 -4.21 5.76 -11.29
CA LYS A 57 -4.02 6.18 -12.70
C LYS A 57 -4.05 5.00 -13.65
N ASN A 58 -3.50 3.86 -13.27
CA ASN A 58 -3.53 2.64 -14.09
C ASN A 58 -4.93 2.04 -14.16
N TYR A 59 -5.65 1.96 -13.04
CA TYR A 59 -7.03 1.46 -13.00
C TYR A 59 -7.99 2.36 -13.77
N SER A 60 -7.79 3.68 -13.71
CA SER A 60 -8.59 4.66 -14.46
C SER A 60 -8.47 4.52 -15.98
N LYS A 61 -7.45 3.82 -16.50
CA LYS A 61 -7.31 3.54 -17.94
C LYS A 61 -8.14 2.33 -18.38
N SER A 62 -8.66 1.55 -17.43
CA SER A 62 -9.55 0.42 -17.71
C SER A 62 -10.97 0.94 -17.97
N GLU A 63 -11.67 0.34 -18.91
CA GLU A 63 -13.10 0.58 -19.11
C GLU A 63 -13.97 0.00 -17.98
N LYS A 64 -13.40 -0.90 -17.16
CA LYS A 64 -14.08 -1.48 -16.01
C LYS A 64 -14.09 -0.51 -14.81
N PRO A 65 -15.12 -0.57 -13.96
CA PRO A 65 -15.14 0.21 -12.72
C PRO A 65 -13.94 -0.07 -11.82
N ILE A 66 -13.39 0.97 -11.17
CA ILE A 66 -12.14 0.89 -10.39
C ILE A 66 -12.18 -0.21 -9.33
N TRP A 67 -13.32 -0.41 -8.66
CA TRP A 67 -13.48 -1.44 -7.62
C TRP A 67 -13.32 -2.87 -8.16
N SER A 68 -13.81 -3.14 -9.37
CA SER A 68 -13.69 -4.47 -10.00
C SER A 68 -12.23 -4.79 -10.37
N VAL A 69 -11.49 -3.81 -10.90
CA VAL A 69 -10.07 -3.97 -11.22
C VAL A 69 -9.24 -4.17 -9.95
N TRP A 70 -9.60 -3.51 -8.86
CA TRP A 70 -8.94 -3.68 -7.57
C TRP A 70 -9.18 -5.10 -7.02
N GLU A 71 -10.42 -5.59 -7.02
CA GLU A 71 -10.71 -6.98 -6.61
C GLU A 71 -9.93 -8.00 -7.44
N GLU A 72 -9.92 -7.85 -8.78
CA GLU A 72 -9.14 -8.71 -9.70
C GLU A 72 -7.63 -8.69 -9.37
N GLU A 73 -7.04 -7.52 -9.11
CA GLU A 73 -5.63 -7.43 -8.70
C GLU A 73 -5.37 -8.05 -7.32
N GLY A 74 -6.32 -7.89 -6.38
CA GLY A 74 -6.26 -8.52 -5.06
C GLY A 74 -6.25 -10.04 -5.16
N GLU A 75 -7.16 -10.61 -5.95
CA GLU A 75 -7.22 -12.04 -6.24
C GLU A 75 -5.95 -12.54 -6.93
N ARG A 76 -5.48 -11.82 -7.95
CA ARG A 76 -4.25 -12.17 -8.67
C ARG A 76 -3.03 -12.18 -7.75
N THR A 77 -2.95 -11.22 -6.82
CA THR A 77 -1.85 -11.15 -5.85
C THR A 77 -1.90 -12.32 -4.87
N ARG A 78 -3.09 -12.66 -4.35
CA ARG A 78 -3.28 -13.82 -3.46
C ARG A 78 -2.97 -15.14 -4.17
N ALA A 79 -3.41 -15.29 -5.42
CA ALA A 79 -3.13 -16.48 -6.23
C ALA A 79 -1.62 -16.65 -6.46
N LYS A 80 -0.92 -15.56 -6.83
CA LYS A 80 0.55 -15.56 -6.97
C LYS A 80 1.25 -15.92 -5.67
N ALA A 81 0.81 -15.36 -4.53
CA ALA A 81 1.39 -15.68 -3.22
C ALA A 81 1.19 -17.15 -2.84
N ALA A 82 -0.02 -17.70 -3.09
CA ALA A 82 -0.32 -19.10 -2.86
C ALA A 82 0.51 -20.03 -3.76
N GLN A 83 0.72 -19.64 -5.03
CA GLN A 83 1.54 -20.40 -5.95
C GLN A 83 3.02 -20.38 -5.55
N ALA A 84 3.58 -19.21 -5.23
CA ALA A 84 4.95 -19.10 -4.71
C ALA A 84 5.16 -19.94 -3.44
N ALA A 85 4.18 -20.00 -2.53
CA ALA A 85 4.26 -20.85 -1.34
C ALA A 85 4.26 -22.35 -1.67
N ARG A 86 3.52 -22.78 -2.70
CA ARG A 86 3.53 -24.17 -3.18
C ARG A 86 4.86 -24.52 -3.85
N ASP A 87 5.36 -23.62 -4.69
CA ASP A 87 6.64 -23.81 -5.39
C ASP A 87 7.80 -23.90 -4.40
N ALA A 88 7.79 -23.06 -3.35
CA ALA A 88 8.77 -23.12 -2.26
C ALA A 88 8.73 -24.46 -1.49
N LYS A 89 7.53 -25.00 -1.24
CA LYS A 89 7.39 -26.33 -0.62
C LYS A 89 7.92 -27.44 -1.53
N HIS A 90 7.54 -27.43 -2.81
CA HIS A 90 8.03 -28.41 -3.77
C HIS A 90 9.56 -28.38 -3.89
N ALA A 91 10.16 -27.19 -3.93
CA ALA A 91 11.62 -27.05 -3.95
C ALA A 91 12.30 -27.57 -2.67
N ALA A 92 11.68 -27.36 -1.50
CA ALA A 92 12.19 -27.90 -0.23
C ALA A 92 12.09 -29.43 -0.20
N ASP A 93 10.99 -30.00 -0.68
CA ASP A 93 10.76 -31.45 -0.73
C ASP A 93 11.72 -32.14 -1.71
N THR A 94 11.97 -31.54 -2.87
CA THR A 94 12.95 -32.08 -3.84
C THR A 94 14.37 -32.03 -3.27
N ALA A 95 14.77 -30.92 -2.64
CA ALA A 95 16.08 -30.80 -1.98
C ALA A 95 16.25 -31.77 -0.80
N ALA A 96 15.18 -32.05 -0.05
CA ALA A 96 15.21 -33.04 1.02
C ALA A 96 15.37 -34.47 0.49
N ASN A 97 14.74 -34.78 -0.65
CA ASN A 97 14.85 -36.10 -1.27
C ASN A 97 16.23 -36.32 -1.90
N THR A 98 16.79 -35.34 -2.63
CA THR A 98 18.16 -35.45 -3.16
C THR A 98 19.17 -35.67 -2.05
N ARG A 99 19.04 -34.95 -0.93
CA ARG A 99 19.92 -35.12 0.24
C ARG A 99 19.80 -36.51 0.87
N ARG A 100 18.59 -37.10 0.91
CA ARG A 100 18.38 -38.47 1.38
C ARG A 100 19.02 -39.50 0.47
N ASP A 101 18.94 -39.30 -0.84
CA ASP A 101 19.54 -40.20 -1.84
C ASP A 101 21.08 -40.16 -1.79
N GLU A 102 21.68 -38.98 -1.61
CA GLU A 102 23.13 -38.82 -1.40
C GLU A 102 23.62 -39.57 -0.14
N ILE A 103 22.91 -39.41 0.99
CA ILE A 103 23.26 -40.11 2.24
C ILE A 103 23.14 -41.63 2.05
N ARG A 104 22.06 -42.10 1.40
CA ARG A 104 21.85 -43.52 1.12
C ARG A 104 22.91 -44.09 0.18
N GLY A 105 23.40 -43.29 -0.78
CA GLY A 105 24.50 -43.65 -1.67
C GLY A 105 25.86 -43.77 -0.96
N SER A 106 26.12 -42.90 0.02
CA SER A 106 27.40 -42.88 0.78
C SER A 106 27.57 -44.02 1.80
N ILE A 107 26.51 -44.75 2.13
CA ILE A 107 26.50 -45.83 3.14
C ILE A 107 26.80 -47.21 2.51
N LYS A 108 26.85 -47.30 1.19
CA LYS A 108 27.07 -48.55 0.43
C LYS A 108 28.49 -48.62 -0.12
#